data_AF-A0AAT9W201-F1
#
_entry.id   AF-A0AAT9W201-F1
#
_cell.length_a   1.000
_cell.length_b   1.000
_cell.length_c   1.000
_cell.angle_alpha   90.00
_cell.angle_beta   90.00
_cell.angle_gamma   90.00
#
_symmetry.space_group_name_H-M   'P 1'
#
loop_
_entity.id
_entity.type
_entity.pdbx_description
1 polymer ?
#
loop_
_entity_poly.entity_id
_entity_poly.type
_entity_poly.pdbx_seq_one_letter_code
_entity_poly.pdbx_strand_id
1 'polypeptide(L)'
;MAEYQAARVDDPIAHTASQGWMIAGLIGGALLGMAAVAVTGGAALIVVSTVAAGACAGGGLGEVLGSMSWAPRHVTGMLKEGSPDVFINSRKAIRAHLSSGECDEHSGSLQRVAEGSIKVYINNYPAARIGDRLTCSAEIFQGSANVFIGGAKVQTDDINPEIPAWVNWVMLGVGVGALAVIAGPAIALISTAGGMAGGTAGDYVGGKIFGEGSDGQKWSMLAGGIIGSGIAAKGTTSFRAWRAGKVETNGVPIDKVTYDEILNIPKGQKPDPETYLPPEYINKHAEEFSEGATRIVSRGDYDMYGLGKPDDLNSEFVSSKRNMESIVNESNGDTTVMSERLGIPKEQFEQGDLLRVDYFPTEKYNAKIPTGNEWGARDTEPLWLPGGKLPNGDYEAVISMKGLEKGVDYQVYDLKTGAIYD
;
A
#
# COMPACT_ATOMS: atom_id res chain seq x y z
N MET A 1 30.17 -25.93 17.19
CA MET A 1 30.14 -25.73 15.72
C MET A 1 29.37 -26.90 15.15
N ALA A 2 28.42 -26.67 14.24
CA ALA A 2 27.70 -27.75 13.60
C ALA A 2 28.65 -28.57 12.71
N GLU A 3 28.52 -29.89 12.76
CA GLU A 3 29.22 -30.83 11.89
C GLU A 3 28.18 -31.49 10.97
N TYR A 4 28.46 -31.52 9.67
CA TYR A 4 27.53 -32.03 8.67
C TYR A 4 28.12 -33.24 7.97
N GLN A 5 27.27 -34.20 7.59
CA GLN A 5 27.69 -35.40 6.88
C GLN A 5 28.44 -35.04 5.60
N ALA A 6 29.62 -35.65 5.41
CA ALA A 6 30.45 -35.36 4.25
C ALA A 6 29.82 -35.89 2.96
N ALA A 7 29.84 -35.10 1.90
CA ALA A 7 29.28 -35.48 0.61
C ALA A 7 30.24 -36.33 -0.21
N ARG A 8 29.69 -37.29 -0.97
CA ARG A 8 30.43 -38.23 -1.81
C ARG A 8 29.81 -38.35 -3.19
N VAL A 9 30.60 -38.80 -4.17
CA VAL A 9 30.09 -39.18 -5.49
C VAL A 9 28.97 -40.21 -5.35
N ASP A 10 27.91 -40.07 -6.15
CA ASP A 10 26.63 -40.78 -6.17
C ASP A 10 25.66 -40.41 -5.02
N ASP A 11 26.00 -39.46 -4.14
CA ASP A 11 25.03 -39.02 -3.13
C ASP A 11 23.95 -38.20 -3.86
N PRO A 12 22.65 -38.43 -3.56
CA PRO A 12 21.55 -37.76 -4.21
C PRO A 12 21.57 -36.25 -3.97
N ILE A 13 21.12 -35.49 -4.97
CA ILE A 13 20.81 -34.07 -4.86
C ILE A 13 19.30 -33.87 -4.97
N ALA A 14 18.78 -32.82 -4.36
CA ALA A 14 17.36 -32.54 -4.34
C ALA A 14 17.07 -31.05 -4.49
N HIS A 15 15.96 -30.74 -5.14
CA HIS A 15 15.39 -29.40 -5.14
C HIS A 15 14.40 -29.24 -3.99
N THR A 16 14.18 -27.99 -3.60
CA THR A 16 13.07 -27.66 -2.69
C THR A 16 11.76 -27.61 -3.48
N ALA A 17 10.62 -27.66 -2.81
CA ALA A 17 9.32 -27.45 -3.46
C ALA A 17 8.94 -25.95 -3.49
N SER A 18 9.92 -25.04 -3.58
CA SER A 18 9.75 -23.62 -3.25
C SER A 18 8.66 -22.93 -4.09
N GLN A 19 8.56 -23.27 -5.38
CA GLN A 19 7.53 -22.73 -6.28
C GLN A 19 6.10 -23.13 -5.85
N GLY A 20 5.91 -24.39 -5.44
CA GLY A 20 4.60 -24.87 -4.96
C GLY A 20 4.21 -24.18 -3.66
N TRP A 21 5.16 -24.02 -2.73
CA TRP A 21 4.93 -23.30 -1.49
C TRP A 21 4.69 -21.80 -1.70
N MET A 22 5.36 -21.16 -2.66
CA MET A 22 5.11 -19.77 -3.04
C MET A 22 3.65 -19.56 -3.48
N ILE A 23 3.13 -20.43 -4.35
CA ILE A 23 1.73 -20.39 -4.78
C ILE A 23 0.78 -20.64 -3.60
N ALA A 24 1.06 -21.65 -2.77
CA ALA A 24 0.27 -21.93 -1.59
C ALA A 24 0.25 -20.77 -0.60
N GLY A 25 1.38 -20.08 -0.41
CA GLY A 25 1.52 -18.90 0.43
C GLY A 25 0.69 -17.73 -0.09
N LEU A 26 0.65 -17.51 -1.41
CA LEU A 26 -0.21 -16.48 -2.02
C LEU A 26 -1.69 -16.76 -1.81
N ILE A 27 -2.14 -17.99 -2.09
CA ILE A 27 -3.54 -18.39 -1.93
C ILE A 27 -3.95 -18.33 -0.45
N GLY A 28 -3.12 -18.89 0.44
CA GLY A 28 -3.35 -18.87 1.88
C GLY A 28 -3.41 -17.45 2.44
N GLY A 29 -2.50 -16.57 2.00
CA GLY A 29 -2.50 -15.15 2.37
C GLY A 29 -3.77 -14.42 1.93
N ALA A 30 -4.24 -14.66 0.69
CA ALA A 30 -5.48 -14.08 0.17
C ALA A 30 -6.72 -14.56 0.95
N LEU A 31 -6.81 -15.86 1.25
CA LEU A 31 -7.92 -16.44 2.02
C LEU A 31 -7.95 -15.90 3.46
N LEU A 32 -6.80 -15.79 4.12
CA LEU A 32 -6.70 -15.21 5.46
C LEU A 32 -7.08 -13.72 5.45
N GLY A 33 -6.67 -12.98 4.42
CA GLY A 33 -7.08 -11.60 4.20
C GLY A 33 -8.61 -11.47 4.09
N MET A 34 -9.25 -12.29 3.26
CA MET A 34 -10.70 -12.30 3.10
C MET A 34 -11.45 -12.72 4.38
N ALA A 35 -10.97 -13.74 5.09
CA ALA A 35 -11.57 -14.16 6.36
C ALA A 35 -11.46 -13.07 7.44
N ALA A 36 -10.32 -12.39 7.52
CA ALA A 36 -10.14 -11.26 8.43
C ALA A 36 -11.09 -10.10 8.11
N VAL A 37 -11.35 -9.82 6.83
CA VAL A 37 -12.34 -8.81 6.38
C VAL A 37 -13.74 -9.17 6.89
N ALA A 38 -14.15 -10.42 6.71
CA ALA A 38 -15.48 -10.90 7.10
C ALA A 38 -15.71 -10.86 8.62
N VAL A 39 -14.68 -11.11 9.42
CA VAL A 39 -14.80 -11.22 10.89
C VAL A 39 -14.69 -9.86 11.60
N THR A 40 -13.92 -8.91 11.08
CA THR A 40 -13.55 -7.68 11.84
C THR A 40 -14.39 -6.44 11.51
N GLY A 41 -15.36 -6.53 10.58
CA GLY A 41 -16.27 -5.42 10.29
C GLY A 41 -15.62 -4.19 9.64
N GLY A 42 -14.43 -4.33 9.03
CA GLY A 42 -13.84 -3.33 8.12
C GLY A 42 -12.88 -2.30 8.75
N ALA A 43 -13.11 -1.80 9.96
CA ALA A 43 -12.32 -0.68 10.51
C ALA A 43 -11.01 -1.11 11.20
N ALA A 44 -11.04 -2.16 12.03
CA ALA A 44 -9.82 -2.72 12.66
C ALA A 44 -8.91 -3.46 11.66
N LEU A 45 -9.44 -3.72 10.46
CA LEU A 45 -8.80 -4.52 9.42
C LEU A 45 -7.59 -3.83 8.83
N ILE A 46 -7.65 -2.52 8.51
CA ILE A 46 -6.60 -1.86 7.73
C ILE A 46 -5.23 -2.08 8.37
N VAL A 47 -5.11 -1.94 9.69
CA VAL A 47 -3.82 -2.11 10.37
C VAL A 47 -3.39 -3.58 10.42
N VAL A 48 -4.26 -4.52 10.82
CA VAL A 48 -3.88 -5.93 10.98
C VAL A 48 -3.62 -6.61 9.63
N SER A 49 -4.45 -6.33 8.62
CA SER A 49 -4.28 -6.87 7.28
C SER A 49 -3.10 -6.24 6.55
N THR A 50 -2.82 -4.93 6.73
CA THR A 50 -1.60 -4.33 6.15
C THR A 50 -0.33 -4.85 6.79
N VAL A 51 -0.31 -5.08 8.11
CA VAL A 51 0.85 -5.67 8.80
C VAL A 51 1.21 -7.01 8.17
N ALA A 52 0.24 -7.94 8.10
CA ALA A 52 0.46 -9.29 7.60
C ALA A 52 0.67 -9.33 6.07
N ALA A 53 -0.15 -8.62 5.30
CA ALA A 53 -0.06 -8.61 3.83
C ALA A 53 1.16 -7.83 3.33
N GLY A 54 1.56 -6.76 4.00
CA GLY A 54 2.77 -5.99 3.65
C GLY A 54 4.06 -6.79 3.85
N ALA A 55 4.11 -7.62 4.89
CA ALA A 55 5.25 -8.50 5.16
C ALA A 55 5.30 -9.74 4.25
N CYS A 56 4.14 -10.24 3.83
CA CYS A 56 4.01 -11.44 2.99
C CYS A 56 3.80 -11.13 1.50
N ALA A 57 3.90 -9.86 1.09
CA ALA A 57 3.75 -9.45 -0.30
C ALA A 57 4.75 -10.22 -1.18
N GLY A 58 4.27 -10.72 -2.32
CA GLY A 58 5.09 -11.46 -3.27
C GLY A 58 5.35 -12.94 -2.98
N GLY A 59 4.55 -13.57 -2.12
CA GLY A 59 4.69 -15.00 -1.85
C GLY A 59 5.84 -15.33 -0.90
N GLY A 60 6.43 -14.32 -0.24
CA GLY A 60 7.56 -14.48 0.67
C GLY A 60 7.29 -15.46 1.83
N LEU A 61 6.04 -15.55 2.32
CA LEU A 61 5.67 -16.60 3.29
C LEU A 61 5.84 -18.00 2.70
N GLY A 62 5.41 -18.19 1.46
CA GLY A 62 5.53 -19.46 0.76
C GLY A 62 6.98 -19.83 0.47
N GLU A 63 7.80 -18.88 0.04
CA GLU A 63 9.24 -19.09 -0.15
C GLU A 63 9.94 -19.47 1.17
N VAL A 64 9.63 -18.77 2.26
CA VAL A 64 10.11 -19.09 3.61
C VAL A 64 9.73 -20.52 3.98
N LEU A 65 8.45 -20.89 3.86
CA LEU A 65 7.96 -22.24 4.20
C LEU A 65 8.60 -23.31 3.31
N GLY A 66 8.72 -23.08 2.01
CA GLY A 66 9.30 -24.03 1.06
C GLY A 66 10.80 -24.23 1.23
N SER A 67 11.50 -23.27 1.81
CA SER A 67 12.94 -23.38 2.10
C SER A 67 13.25 -24.07 3.45
N MET A 68 12.25 -24.39 4.27
CA MET A 68 12.46 -24.98 5.60
C MET A 68 13.05 -26.39 5.55
N SER A 69 13.77 -26.80 6.60
CA SER A 69 14.33 -28.16 6.66
C SER A 69 13.26 -29.26 6.66
N TRP A 70 12.06 -28.98 7.19
CA TRP A 70 10.92 -29.91 7.17
C TRP A 70 10.13 -29.91 5.84
N ALA A 71 10.36 -28.93 4.95
CA ALA A 71 9.65 -28.87 3.68
C ALA A 71 10.05 -30.06 2.79
N PRO A 72 9.09 -30.70 2.08
CA PRO A 72 9.40 -31.80 1.19
C PRO A 72 10.43 -31.41 0.13
N ARG A 73 11.37 -32.32 -0.09
CA ARG A 73 12.38 -32.26 -1.16
C ARG A 73 12.15 -33.43 -2.09
N HIS A 74 12.36 -33.22 -3.37
CA HIS A 74 12.33 -34.27 -4.37
C HIS A 74 13.74 -34.46 -4.92
N VAL A 75 14.17 -35.72 -4.99
CA VAL A 75 15.48 -36.08 -5.53
C VAL A 75 15.45 -35.86 -7.03
N THR A 76 16.39 -35.07 -7.52
CA THR A 76 16.46 -34.60 -8.92
C THR A 76 17.76 -35.00 -9.59
N GLY A 77 18.57 -35.85 -8.96
CA GLY A 77 19.79 -36.36 -9.56
C GLY A 77 20.81 -36.79 -8.52
N MET A 78 22.09 -36.79 -8.90
CA MET A 78 23.19 -37.29 -8.07
C MET A 78 24.54 -36.64 -8.41
N LEU A 79 25.43 -36.61 -7.42
CA LEU A 79 26.81 -36.15 -7.61
C LEU A 79 27.60 -37.14 -8.48
N LYS A 80 28.40 -36.66 -9.44
CA LYS A 80 29.12 -37.53 -10.40
C LYS A 80 30.64 -37.39 -10.31
N GLU A 81 31.14 -36.17 -10.12
CA GLU A 81 32.57 -35.89 -10.14
C GLU A 81 33.08 -35.53 -8.74
N GLY A 82 34.18 -36.18 -8.32
CA GLY A 82 34.76 -36.05 -6.98
C GLY A 82 36.27 -35.83 -7.00
N SER A 83 36.88 -35.85 -5.82
CA SER A 83 38.34 -35.84 -5.66
C SER A 83 38.99 -37.06 -6.35
N PRO A 84 40.17 -36.90 -6.97
CA PRO A 84 40.89 -38.01 -7.59
C PRO A 84 41.54 -38.96 -6.58
N ASP A 85 41.84 -38.50 -5.37
CA ASP A 85 42.71 -39.18 -4.39
C ASP A 85 42.15 -39.22 -2.96
N VAL A 86 41.12 -38.42 -2.63
CA VAL A 86 40.46 -38.42 -1.32
C VAL A 86 39.12 -39.14 -1.41
N PHE A 87 38.97 -40.18 -0.58
CA PHE A 87 37.79 -41.03 -0.53
C PHE A 87 37.16 -41.02 0.86
N ILE A 88 35.83 -41.02 0.91
CA ILE A 88 35.03 -41.13 2.12
C ILE A 88 34.11 -42.33 1.93
N ASN A 89 34.24 -43.34 2.80
CA ASN A 89 33.57 -44.64 2.66
C ASN A 89 33.72 -45.24 1.25
N SER A 90 34.95 -45.25 0.73
CA SER A 90 35.29 -45.79 -0.61
C SER A 90 34.65 -45.07 -1.80
N ARG A 91 33.99 -43.92 -1.58
CA ARG A 91 33.44 -43.06 -2.64
C ARG A 91 34.23 -41.76 -2.66
N LYS A 92 34.47 -41.21 -3.85
CA LYS A 92 35.26 -39.99 -4.00
C LYS A 92 34.60 -38.84 -3.23
N ALA A 93 35.39 -38.11 -2.45
CA ALA A 93 34.89 -36.98 -1.68
C ALA A 93 34.54 -35.80 -2.60
N ILE A 94 33.59 -34.96 -2.20
CA ILE A 94 33.08 -33.86 -3.04
C ILE A 94 33.72 -32.54 -2.62
N ARG A 95 34.07 -31.74 -3.63
CA ARG A 95 34.75 -30.44 -3.49
C ARG A 95 33.90 -29.34 -4.11
N ALA A 96 33.68 -28.25 -3.38
CA ALA A 96 33.13 -27.04 -3.98
C ALA A 96 34.03 -26.56 -5.14
N HIS A 97 33.47 -25.83 -6.11
CA HIS A 97 34.07 -25.32 -7.33
C HIS A 97 34.50 -26.34 -8.39
N LEU A 98 34.94 -27.53 -7.98
CA LEU A 98 35.46 -28.55 -8.90
C LEU A 98 34.54 -29.74 -9.12
N SER A 99 33.89 -30.22 -8.07
CA SER A 99 32.97 -31.36 -8.21
C SER A 99 31.68 -30.93 -8.89
N SER A 100 31.04 -31.89 -9.54
CA SER A 100 29.82 -31.65 -10.27
C SER A 100 28.83 -32.81 -10.13
N GLY A 101 27.55 -32.51 -10.33
CA GLY A 101 26.44 -33.45 -10.27
C GLY A 101 25.53 -33.32 -11.49
N GLU A 102 24.80 -34.39 -11.76
CA GLU A 102 23.77 -34.44 -12.79
C GLU A 102 22.42 -34.06 -12.15
N CYS A 103 21.67 -33.18 -12.81
CA CYS A 103 20.37 -32.70 -12.35
C CYS A 103 19.34 -32.83 -13.47
N ASP A 104 18.29 -33.61 -13.25
CA ASP A 104 17.27 -33.99 -14.23
C ASP A 104 16.34 -32.82 -14.59
N GLU A 105 16.25 -31.79 -13.75
CA GLU A 105 15.41 -30.61 -13.97
C GLU A 105 16.08 -29.53 -14.82
N HIS A 106 17.37 -29.69 -15.14
CA HIS A 106 18.15 -28.73 -15.92
C HIS A 106 18.83 -29.43 -17.09
N SER A 107 18.46 -29.06 -18.32
CA SER A 107 19.05 -29.68 -19.51
C SER A 107 20.49 -29.17 -19.78
N GLY A 108 21.38 -30.11 -20.09
CA GLY A 108 22.57 -29.82 -20.92
C GLY A 108 23.89 -29.47 -20.23
N SER A 109 24.03 -29.54 -18.90
CA SER A 109 25.35 -29.48 -18.25
C SER A 109 25.38 -30.05 -16.84
N LEU A 110 26.50 -30.67 -16.46
CA LEU A 110 26.79 -31.01 -15.08
C LEU A 110 26.82 -29.72 -14.25
N GLN A 111 26.08 -29.73 -13.14
CA GLN A 111 25.97 -28.61 -12.21
C GLN A 111 27.13 -28.67 -11.22
N ARG A 112 27.87 -27.58 -11.08
CA ARG A 112 29.02 -27.55 -10.16
C ARG A 112 28.54 -27.42 -8.73
N VAL A 113 29.26 -28.03 -7.80
CA VAL A 113 29.03 -27.82 -6.37
C VAL A 113 29.54 -26.44 -6.02
N ALA A 114 28.66 -25.55 -5.57
CA ALA A 114 28.94 -24.12 -5.39
C ALA A 114 29.21 -23.75 -3.92
N GLU A 115 29.01 -24.66 -2.98
CA GLU A 115 29.20 -24.41 -1.55
C GLU A 115 30.01 -25.50 -0.86
N GLY A 116 30.72 -25.13 0.22
CA GLY A 116 31.46 -26.06 1.05
C GLY A 116 31.87 -25.49 2.40
N SER A 117 32.78 -26.18 3.10
CA SER A 117 33.31 -25.77 4.41
C SER A 117 34.38 -24.67 4.31
N ILE A 118 34.29 -23.64 5.17
CA ILE A 118 35.37 -22.64 5.31
C ILE A 118 36.64 -23.21 5.98
N LYS A 119 36.53 -24.35 6.67
CA LYS A 119 37.61 -24.87 7.53
C LYS A 119 38.30 -26.10 6.97
N VAL A 120 37.57 -26.92 6.21
CA VAL A 120 38.04 -28.21 5.74
C VAL A 120 38.14 -28.17 4.23
N TYR A 121 39.33 -28.46 3.72
CA TYR A 121 39.66 -28.42 2.31
C TYR A 121 40.09 -29.80 1.83
N ILE A 122 39.66 -30.16 0.62
CA ILE A 122 40.05 -31.38 -0.09
C ILE A 122 40.72 -30.93 -1.39
N ASN A 123 41.99 -31.28 -1.57
CA ASN A 123 42.84 -30.81 -2.66
C ASN A 123 42.82 -29.27 -2.84
N ASN A 124 42.87 -28.51 -1.74
CA ASN A 124 42.80 -27.03 -1.70
C ASN A 124 41.44 -26.40 -2.04
N TYR A 125 40.37 -27.19 -2.17
CA TYR A 125 39.02 -26.68 -2.38
C TYR A 125 38.12 -26.99 -1.18
N PRO A 126 37.14 -26.13 -0.82
CA PRO A 126 36.22 -26.38 0.29
C PRO A 126 35.54 -27.74 0.17
N ALA A 127 35.51 -28.50 1.26
CA ALA A 127 34.86 -29.82 1.28
C ALA A 127 33.34 -29.65 1.37
N ALA A 128 32.59 -30.32 0.49
CA ALA A 128 31.14 -30.24 0.44
C ALA A 128 30.46 -31.28 1.34
N ARG A 129 29.24 -30.97 1.79
CA ARG A 129 28.50 -31.68 2.83
C ARG A 129 27.01 -31.71 2.51
N ILE A 130 26.26 -32.52 3.26
CA ILE A 130 24.80 -32.46 3.23
C ILE A 130 24.30 -31.01 3.45
N GLY A 131 23.38 -30.57 2.60
CA GLY A 131 22.83 -29.22 2.59
C GLY A 131 23.65 -28.15 1.87
N ASP A 132 24.88 -28.43 1.41
CA ASP A 132 25.62 -27.54 0.51
C ASP A 132 24.99 -27.58 -0.90
N ARG A 133 24.97 -26.46 -1.61
CA ARG A 133 24.26 -26.28 -2.89
C ARG A 133 25.15 -26.41 -4.12
N LEU A 134 24.51 -26.78 -5.23
CA LEU A 134 25.06 -26.73 -6.57
C LEU A 134 24.70 -25.40 -7.26
N THR A 135 25.31 -25.13 -8.42
CA THR A 135 25.05 -23.95 -9.25
C THR A 135 23.59 -23.82 -9.68
N CYS A 136 22.82 -24.91 -9.72
CA CYS A 136 21.39 -24.88 -10.00
C CYS A 136 20.50 -24.62 -8.77
N SER A 137 21.06 -24.40 -7.57
CA SER A 137 20.36 -24.38 -6.26
C SER A 137 19.91 -25.73 -5.70
N ALA A 138 20.11 -26.85 -6.40
CA ALA A 138 19.89 -28.16 -5.80
C ALA A 138 20.83 -28.34 -4.59
N GLU A 139 20.32 -28.91 -3.50
CA GLU A 139 21.11 -29.22 -2.32
C GLU A 139 21.55 -30.68 -2.30
N ILE A 140 22.72 -30.94 -1.71
CA ILE A 140 23.18 -32.30 -1.45
C ILE A 140 22.28 -32.90 -0.36
N PHE A 141 21.50 -33.92 -0.73
CA PHE A 141 20.40 -34.42 0.09
C PHE A 141 20.83 -35.53 1.07
N GLN A 142 21.95 -36.19 0.79
CA GLN A 142 22.50 -37.24 1.64
C GLN A 142 24.02 -37.12 1.73
N GLY A 143 24.59 -37.59 2.84
CA GLY A 143 26.04 -37.69 3.00
C GLY A 143 26.48 -38.98 3.66
N SER A 144 27.74 -39.00 4.09
CA SER A 144 28.31 -40.09 4.87
C SER A 144 27.59 -40.31 6.20
N ALA A 145 27.33 -41.56 6.54
CA ALA A 145 26.70 -41.92 7.81
C ALA A 145 27.61 -41.70 9.03
N ASN A 146 28.93 -41.60 8.84
CA ASN A 146 29.90 -41.59 9.95
C ASN A 146 31.07 -40.63 9.77
N VAL A 147 31.15 -39.90 8.67
CA VAL A 147 32.16 -38.86 8.46
C VAL A 147 31.48 -37.51 8.42
N PHE A 148 31.89 -36.63 9.33
CA PHE A 148 31.32 -35.30 9.48
C PHE A 148 32.39 -34.23 9.25
N ILE A 149 32.00 -33.15 8.60
CA ILE A 149 32.87 -32.02 8.27
C ILE A 149 32.29 -30.76 8.91
N GLY A 150 33.07 -30.17 9.81
CA GLY A 150 32.72 -28.91 10.48
C GLY A 150 33.06 -27.67 9.66
N GLY A 151 32.72 -26.51 10.20
CA GLY A 151 32.97 -25.20 9.60
C GLY A 151 31.69 -24.53 9.08
N ALA A 152 31.69 -23.20 8.96
CA ALA A 152 30.59 -22.49 8.31
C ALA A 152 30.54 -22.82 6.81
N LYS A 153 29.46 -22.42 6.15
CA LYS A 153 29.30 -22.57 4.70
C LYS A 153 30.00 -21.40 3.99
N VAL A 154 30.69 -21.68 2.90
CA VAL A 154 31.26 -20.68 1.98
C VAL A 154 30.80 -20.98 0.57
N GLN A 155 30.37 -19.94 -0.15
CA GLN A 155 29.99 -20.01 -1.56
C GLN A 155 31.24 -19.76 -2.43
N THR A 156 31.51 -20.66 -3.36
CA THR A 156 32.65 -20.58 -4.30
C THR A 156 32.24 -20.18 -5.71
N ASP A 157 30.98 -20.42 -6.08
CA ASP A 157 30.46 -20.17 -7.42
C ASP A 157 29.06 -19.55 -7.35
N ASP A 158 28.65 -18.86 -8.41
CA ASP A 158 27.31 -18.28 -8.49
C ASP A 158 26.24 -19.37 -8.51
N ILE A 159 25.23 -19.19 -7.64
CA ILE A 159 24.10 -20.11 -7.52
C ILE A 159 22.91 -19.45 -8.20
N ASN A 160 22.37 -20.12 -9.22
CA ASN A 160 21.12 -19.72 -9.86
C ASN A 160 19.96 -20.10 -8.94
N PRO A 161 19.20 -19.11 -8.40
CA PRO A 161 18.11 -19.38 -7.46
C PRO A 161 16.99 -20.18 -8.12
N GLU A 162 16.37 -21.08 -7.35
CA GLU A 162 15.24 -21.93 -7.80
C GLU A 162 14.02 -21.09 -8.25
N ILE A 163 13.84 -19.93 -7.62
CA ILE A 163 12.90 -18.89 -8.07
C ILE A 163 13.70 -17.71 -8.61
N PRO A 164 13.61 -17.42 -9.93
CA PRO A 164 14.28 -16.27 -10.50
C PRO A 164 13.84 -14.96 -9.86
N ALA A 165 14.77 -14.03 -9.67
CA ALA A 165 14.49 -12.75 -9.00
C ALA A 165 13.35 -11.95 -9.67
N TRP A 166 13.21 -12.02 -11.00
CA TRP A 166 12.12 -11.35 -11.71
C TRP A 166 10.74 -11.91 -11.33
N VAL A 167 10.63 -13.20 -11.00
CA VAL A 167 9.40 -13.82 -10.52
C VAL A 167 9.04 -13.24 -9.14
N ASN A 168 10.01 -13.16 -8.23
CA ASN A 168 9.81 -12.53 -6.92
C ASN A 168 9.38 -11.06 -7.04
N TRP A 169 9.95 -10.29 -7.98
CA TRP A 169 9.54 -8.91 -8.24
C TRP A 169 8.12 -8.79 -8.81
N VAL A 170 7.75 -9.65 -9.76
CA VAL A 170 6.38 -9.69 -10.30
C VAL A 170 5.39 -10.03 -9.20
N MET A 171 5.69 -11.05 -8.39
CA MET A 171 4.85 -11.45 -7.28
C MET A 171 4.73 -10.33 -6.25
N LEU A 172 5.85 -9.66 -5.92
CA LEU A 172 5.84 -8.51 -5.02
C LEU A 172 4.91 -7.42 -5.55
N GLY A 173 4.97 -7.11 -6.85
CA GLY A 173 4.05 -6.19 -7.51
C GLY A 173 2.59 -6.60 -7.38
N VAL A 174 2.27 -7.89 -7.58
CA VAL A 174 0.92 -8.43 -7.37
C VAL A 174 0.47 -8.27 -5.91
N GLY A 175 1.33 -8.60 -4.95
CA GLY A 175 1.05 -8.46 -3.52
C GLY A 175 0.83 -7.01 -3.09
N VAL A 176 1.70 -6.09 -3.53
CA VAL A 176 1.59 -4.65 -3.28
C VAL A 176 0.34 -4.07 -3.95
N GLY A 177 0.03 -4.48 -5.18
CA GLY A 177 -1.17 -4.05 -5.89
C GLY A 177 -2.45 -4.48 -5.16
N ALA A 178 -2.53 -5.74 -4.74
CA ALA A 178 -3.65 -6.23 -3.94
C ALA A 178 -3.78 -5.46 -2.61
N LEU A 179 -2.65 -5.17 -1.94
CA LEU A 179 -2.65 -4.35 -0.73
C LEU A 179 -3.09 -2.90 -0.99
N ALA A 180 -2.71 -2.32 -2.12
CA ALA A 180 -3.09 -0.96 -2.50
C ALA A 180 -4.60 -0.82 -2.75
N VAL A 181 -5.26 -1.87 -3.25
CA VAL A 181 -6.74 -1.89 -3.38
C VAL A 181 -7.41 -1.84 -2.00
N ILE A 182 -6.84 -2.50 -1.00
CA ILE A 182 -7.43 -2.60 0.34
C ILE A 182 -7.11 -1.36 1.20
N ALA A 183 -5.86 -0.90 1.19
CA ALA A 183 -5.35 0.10 2.13
C ALA A 183 -4.91 1.42 1.49
N GLY A 184 -4.94 1.51 0.16
CA GLY A 184 -4.46 2.65 -0.61
C GLY A 184 -2.97 2.55 -1.00
N PRO A 185 -2.55 3.17 -2.13
CA PRO A 185 -1.21 3.00 -2.68
C PRO A 185 -0.06 3.40 -1.75
N ALA A 186 -0.21 4.52 -1.02
CA ALA A 186 0.84 5.03 -0.14
C ALA A 186 1.11 4.10 1.06
N ILE A 187 0.04 3.55 1.65
CA ILE A 187 0.16 2.60 2.77
C ILE A 187 0.75 1.29 2.26
N ALA A 188 0.30 0.80 1.11
CA ALA A 188 0.84 -0.43 0.53
C ALA A 188 2.36 -0.35 0.31
N LEU A 189 2.84 0.73 -0.32
CA LEU A 189 4.27 0.93 -0.58
C LEU A 189 5.09 1.03 0.71
N ILE A 190 4.63 1.85 1.68
CA ILE A 190 5.39 2.08 2.92
C ILE A 190 5.37 0.85 3.83
N SER A 191 4.24 0.16 3.96
CA SER A 191 4.14 -1.07 4.76
C SER A 191 4.99 -2.19 4.15
N THR A 192 4.99 -2.35 2.82
CA THR A 192 5.87 -3.32 2.16
C THR A 192 7.34 -2.94 2.32
N ALA A 193 7.71 -1.67 2.17
CA ALA A 193 9.09 -1.22 2.42
C ALA A 193 9.53 -1.46 3.88
N GLY A 194 8.64 -1.19 4.83
CA GLY A 194 8.84 -1.50 6.25
C GLY A 194 8.99 -3.00 6.49
N GLY A 195 8.20 -3.82 5.79
CA GLY A 195 8.29 -5.27 5.83
C GLY A 195 9.61 -5.80 5.28
N MET A 196 10.08 -5.27 4.16
CA MET A 196 11.41 -5.61 3.62
C MET A 196 12.52 -5.24 4.59
N ALA A 197 12.52 -4.00 5.11
CA ALA A 197 13.54 -3.53 6.05
C ALA A 197 13.54 -4.33 7.36
N GLY A 198 12.35 -4.60 7.90
CA GLY A 198 12.19 -5.44 9.09
C GLY A 198 12.64 -6.88 8.83
N GLY A 199 12.36 -7.42 7.64
CA GLY A 199 12.78 -8.74 7.22
C GLY A 199 14.30 -8.87 7.19
N THR A 200 15.00 -7.93 6.54
CA THR A 200 16.47 -7.91 6.49
C THR A 200 17.09 -7.79 7.90
N ALA A 201 16.51 -6.97 8.77
CA ALA A 201 16.98 -6.87 10.15
C ALA A 201 16.75 -8.19 10.93
N GLY A 202 15.58 -8.81 10.74
CA GLY A 202 15.24 -10.10 11.33
C GLY A 202 16.13 -11.24 10.84
N ASP A 203 16.49 -11.23 9.56
CA ASP A 203 17.44 -12.18 8.95
C ASP A 203 18.84 -12.05 9.58
N TYR A 204 19.37 -10.83 9.66
CA TYR A 204 20.68 -10.56 10.26
C TYR A 204 20.75 -11.00 11.73
N VAL A 205 19.74 -10.60 12.53
CA VAL A 205 19.66 -10.98 13.95
C VAL A 205 19.46 -12.48 14.10
N GLY A 206 18.60 -13.07 13.28
CA GLY A 206 18.30 -14.49 13.25
C GLY A 206 19.52 -15.35 12.92
N GLY A 207 20.30 -14.96 11.90
CA GLY A 207 21.53 -15.65 11.52
C GLY A 207 22.58 -15.63 12.64
N LYS A 208 22.64 -14.54 13.42
CA LYS A 208 23.55 -14.44 14.58
C LYS A 208 23.12 -15.29 15.78
N ILE A 209 21.81 -15.42 16.02
CA ILE A 209 21.25 -16.13 17.18
C ILE A 209 21.11 -17.63 16.90
N PHE A 210 20.52 -17.99 15.76
CA PHE A 210 20.13 -19.36 15.41
C PHE A 210 21.14 -20.03 14.45
N GLY A 211 22.05 -19.25 13.88
CA GLY A 211 23.03 -19.72 12.90
C GLY A 211 22.58 -19.49 11.46
N GLU A 212 23.54 -19.20 10.58
CA GLU A 212 23.29 -18.97 9.16
C GLU A 212 22.65 -20.18 8.48
N GLY A 213 21.58 -19.95 7.72
CA GLY A 213 20.81 -20.96 7.00
C GLY A 213 19.84 -21.78 7.87
N SER A 214 19.81 -21.54 9.18
CA SER A 214 18.91 -22.24 10.10
C SER A 214 17.45 -21.87 9.87
N ASP A 215 16.54 -22.77 10.24
CA ASP A 215 15.10 -22.46 10.19
C ASP A 215 14.72 -21.34 11.18
N GLY A 216 15.45 -21.21 12.30
CA GLY A 216 15.26 -20.10 13.23
C GLY A 216 15.57 -18.73 12.63
N GLN A 217 16.59 -18.63 11.77
CA GLN A 217 16.88 -17.41 11.01
C GLN A 217 15.72 -17.07 10.06
N LYS A 218 15.22 -18.06 9.30
CA LYS A 218 14.12 -17.87 8.34
C LYS A 218 12.84 -17.39 9.03
N TRP A 219 12.53 -17.92 10.20
CA TRP A 219 11.42 -17.42 11.04
C TRP A 219 11.66 -16.02 11.59
N SER A 220 12.91 -15.72 11.98
CA SER A 220 13.28 -14.39 12.46
C SER A 220 13.14 -13.33 11.36
N MET A 221 13.51 -13.67 10.12
CA MET A 221 13.27 -12.83 8.94
C MET A 221 11.78 -12.54 8.77
N LEU A 222 10.92 -13.57 8.78
CA LEU A 222 9.47 -13.37 8.65
C LEU A 222 8.90 -12.51 9.79
N ALA A 223 9.28 -12.80 11.04
CA ALA A 223 8.83 -12.04 12.20
C ALA A 223 9.28 -10.58 12.15
N GLY A 224 10.53 -10.34 11.75
CA GLY A 224 11.07 -9.00 11.52
C GLY A 224 10.28 -8.26 10.45
N GLY A 225 9.91 -8.93 9.36
CA GLY A 225 9.10 -8.34 8.30
C GLY A 225 7.70 -7.95 8.78
N ILE A 226 7.04 -8.81 9.56
CA ILE A 226 5.74 -8.49 10.17
C ILE A 226 5.86 -7.27 11.08
N ILE A 227 6.86 -7.22 11.96
CA ILE A 227 7.09 -6.09 12.88
C ILE A 227 7.38 -4.80 12.10
N GLY A 228 8.26 -4.86 11.10
CA GLY A 228 8.64 -3.71 10.28
C GLY A 228 7.46 -3.16 9.48
N SER A 229 6.66 -4.03 8.88
CA SER A 229 5.41 -3.66 8.21
C SER A 229 4.44 -2.97 9.19
N GLY A 230 4.30 -3.49 10.41
CA GLY A 230 3.44 -2.88 11.43
C GLY A 230 3.91 -1.52 11.93
N ILE A 231 5.21 -1.32 12.12
CA ILE A 231 5.78 0.00 12.46
C ILE A 231 5.53 0.98 11.32
N ALA A 232 5.74 0.56 10.07
CA ALA A 232 5.52 1.40 8.89
C ALA A 232 4.02 1.75 8.69
N ALA A 233 3.12 0.80 8.92
CA ALA A 233 1.68 1.03 8.91
C ALA A 233 1.25 2.03 10.00
N LYS A 234 1.83 1.97 11.21
CA LYS A 234 1.59 2.97 12.27
C LYS A 234 2.22 4.33 11.97
N GLY A 235 3.38 4.34 11.32
CA GLY A 235 4.06 5.57 10.88
C GLY A 235 3.25 6.30 9.82
N THR A 236 2.57 5.59 8.92
CA THR A 236 1.70 6.20 7.91
C THR A 236 0.40 6.74 8.48
N THR A 237 -0.23 6.11 9.48
CA THR A 237 -1.37 6.72 10.17
C THR A 237 -0.95 7.99 10.91
N SER A 238 0.23 7.98 11.54
CA SER A 238 0.79 9.15 12.22
C SER A 238 1.20 10.26 11.25
N PHE A 239 1.75 9.92 10.07
CA PHE A 239 2.10 10.86 9.01
C PHE A 239 0.86 11.41 8.28
N ARG A 240 -0.18 10.58 8.08
CA ARG A 240 -1.49 11.04 7.62
C ARG A 240 -2.11 11.99 8.64
N ALA A 241 -2.07 11.67 9.94
CA ALA A 241 -2.53 12.56 11.02
C ALA A 241 -1.66 13.83 11.16
N TRP A 242 -0.38 13.79 10.78
CA TRP A 242 0.51 14.97 10.73
C TRP A 242 0.24 15.85 9.50
N ARG A 243 0.04 15.24 8.32
CA ARG A 243 -0.36 15.95 7.10
C ARG A 243 -1.77 16.52 7.24
N ALA A 244 -2.71 15.75 7.79
CA ALA A 244 -4.01 16.21 8.22
C ALA A 244 -3.89 17.22 9.36
N GLY A 245 -2.82 17.18 10.16
CA GLY A 245 -2.47 18.20 11.15
C GLY A 245 -1.96 19.52 10.61
N LYS A 246 -1.78 19.66 9.30
CA LYS A 246 -1.70 20.97 8.65
C LYS A 246 -3.07 21.56 8.31
N VAL A 247 -4.13 20.76 8.41
CA VAL A 247 -5.52 21.20 8.32
C VAL A 247 -6.02 21.22 9.76
N GLU A 248 -6.07 22.39 10.39
CA GLU A 248 -6.90 22.54 11.59
C GLU A 248 -8.32 22.06 11.24
N THR A 249 -9.20 21.75 12.18
CA THR A 249 -10.61 21.40 11.85
C THR A 249 -11.36 22.55 11.15
N ASN A 250 -10.67 23.60 10.71
CA ASN A 250 -11.16 24.79 10.03
C ASN A 250 -12.32 25.45 10.80
N GLY A 251 -12.24 25.39 12.13
CA GLY A 251 -13.26 25.91 13.05
C GLY A 251 -14.47 24.99 13.26
N VAL A 252 -14.46 23.76 12.73
CA VAL A 252 -15.49 22.75 13.02
C VAL A 252 -15.31 22.25 14.47
N PRO A 253 -16.36 22.28 15.30
CA PRO A 253 -16.29 21.97 16.74
C PRO A 253 -16.36 20.46 17.01
N ILE A 254 -15.48 19.71 16.35
CA ILE A 254 -15.25 18.29 16.61
C ILE A 254 -13.77 18.08 16.91
N ASP A 255 -13.44 17.02 17.64
CA ASP A 255 -12.04 16.70 17.85
C ASP A 255 -11.39 16.24 16.54
N LYS A 256 -10.08 16.44 16.44
CA LYS A 256 -9.33 16.14 15.23
C LYS A 256 -9.36 14.65 14.86
N VAL A 257 -9.48 13.74 15.84
CA VAL A 257 -9.55 12.31 15.56
C VAL A 257 -10.85 12.01 14.81
N THR A 258 -11.99 12.51 15.30
CA THR A 258 -13.28 12.39 14.62
C THR A 258 -13.27 13.04 13.24
N TYR A 259 -12.67 14.23 13.09
CA TYR A 259 -12.54 14.91 11.80
C TYR A 259 -11.76 14.08 10.78
N ASP A 260 -10.61 13.55 11.18
CA ASP A 260 -9.74 12.72 10.32
C ASP A 260 -10.40 11.37 9.99
N GLU A 261 -11.13 10.77 10.94
CA GLU A 261 -11.90 9.55 10.71
C GLU A 261 -12.92 9.74 9.58
N ILE A 262 -13.72 10.81 9.62
CA ILE A 262 -14.75 11.11 8.61
C ILE A 262 -14.12 11.41 7.25
N LEU A 263 -13.00 12.14 7.23
CA LEU A 263 -12.26 12.45 6.00
C LEU A 263 -11.83 11.17 5.27
N ASN A 264 -11.43 10.14 6.02
CA ASN A 264 -10.92 8.88 5.49
C ASN A 264 -12.01 7.85 5.08
N ILE A 265 -13.28 8.09 5.43
CA ILE A 265 -14.39 7.24 4.99
C ILE A 265 -14.58 7.39 3.48
N PRO A 266 -14.67 6.29 2.69
CA PRO A 266 -14.89 6.37 1.25
C PRO A 266 -16.16 7.15 0.87
N LYS A 267 -16.11 7.87 -0.24
CA LYS A 267 -17.27 8.55 -0.82
C LYS A 267 -18.41 7.54 -1.07
N GLY A 268 -19.63 7.96 -0.72
CA GLY A 268 -20.83 7.13 -0.70
C GLY A 268 -21.10 6.45 0.65
N GLN A 269 -20.15 6.47 1.59
CA GLN A 269 -20.30 5.89 2.94
C GLN A 269 -20.11 6.92 4.06
N LYS A 270 -19.86 8.19 3.72
CA LYS A 270 -19.63 9.23 4.74
C LYS A 270 -20.92 9.46 5.54
N PRO A 271 -20.82 9.58 6.88
CA PRO A 271 -21.98 9.72 7.75
C PRO A 271 -22.66 11.08 7.58
N ASP A 272 -23.94 11.16 7.91
CA ASP A 272 -24.68 12.42 7.86
C ASP A 272 -24.13 13.43 8.88
N PRO A 273 -24.03 14.73 8.54
CA PRO A 273 -23.52 15.79 9.44
C PRO A 273 -24.16 15.80 10.82
N GLU A 274 -25.46 15.50 10.92
CA GLU A 274 -26.22 15.44 12.18
C GLU A 274 -25.71 14.37 13.16
N THR A 275 -24.98 13.36 12.67
CA THR A 275 -24.48 12.26 13.50
C THR A 275 -23.21 12.59 14.26
N TYR A 276 -22.45 13.61 13.80
CA TYR A 276 -21.14 13.95 14.36
C TYR A 276 -20.97 15.44 14.68
N LEU A 277 -21.81 16.33 14.15
CA LEU A 277 -21.77 17.75 14.46
C LEU A 277 -22.74 18.08 15.61
N PRO A 278 -22.36 18.98 16.52
CA PRO A 278 -23.27 19.44 17.56
C PRO A 278 -24.44 20.24 16.94
N PRO A 279 -25.68 20.08 17.41
CA PRO A 279 -26.85 20.78 16.87
C PRO A 279 -26.71 22.31 16.84
N GLU A 280 -26.01 22.87 17.82
CA GLU A 280 -25.74 24.32 17.89
C GLU A 280 -24.88 24.80 16.70
N TYR A 281 -23.91 24.00 16.26
CA TYR A 281 -23.12 24.29 15.07
C TYR A 281 -23.95 24.18 13.79
N ILE A 282 -24.80 23.16 13.70
CA ILE A 282 -25.69 22.95 12.54
C ILE A 282 -26.64 24.15 12.39
N ASN A 283 -27.22 24.62 13.50
CA ASN A 283 -28.07 25.80 13.50
C ASN A 283 -27.31 27.07 13.10
N LYS A 284 -26.10 27.27 13.62
CA LYS A 284 -25.25 28.41 13.25
C LYS A 284 -24.84 28.37 11.77
N HIS A 285 -24.53 27.20 11.24
CA HIS A 285 -24.27 27.01 9.81
C HIS A 285 -25.52 27.37 9.01
N ALA A 286 -26.69 26.84 9.36
CA ALA A 286 -27.95 27.16 8.68
C ALA A 286 -28.29 28.66 8.73
N GLU A 287 -28.02 29.34 9.86
CA GLU A 287 -28.20 30.79 10.01
C GLU A 287 -27.33 31.59 9.03
N GLU A 288 -26.09 31.14 8.78
CA GLU A 288 -25.20 31.79 7.81
C GLU A 288 -25.75 31.74 6.37
N PHE A 289 -26.55 30.73 6.03
CA PHE A 289 -27.20 30.58 4.73
C PHE A 289 -28.65 31.08 4.70
N SER A 290 -29.17 31.64 5.80
CA SER A 290 -30.58 32.05 5.92
C SER A 290 -30.99 33.20 5.00
N GLU A 291 -30.04 34.07 4.64
CA GLU A 291 -30.24 35.20 3.72
C GLU A 291 -30.09 34.82 2.24
N GLY A 292 -29.81 33.54 1.96
CA GLY A 292 -29.51 33.02 0.64
C GLY A 292 -28.06 32.61 0.46
N ALA A 293 -27.78 32.00 -0.70
CA ALA A 293 -26.47 31.49 -1.05
C ALA A 293 -26.04 32.00 -2.42
N THR A 294 -24.74 31.97 -2.68
CA THR A 294 -24.18 32.41 -3.94
C THR A 294 -23.09 31.45 -4.42
N ARG A 295 -23.02 31.25 -5.73
CA ARG A 295 -21.96 30.50 -6.42
C ARG A 295 -21.39 31.31 -7.57
N ILE A 296 -20.09 31.14 -7.83
CA ILE A 296 -19.45 31.64 -9.07
C ILE A 296 -19.21 30.46 -9.99
N VAL A 297 -19.56 30.62 -11.26
CA VAL A 297 -19.33 29.65 -12.32
C VAL A 297 -18.74 30.34 -13.54
N SER A 298 -18.02 29.59 -14.38
CA SER A 298 -17.62 30.12 -15.69
C SER A 298 -18.83 30.17 -16.62
N ARG A 299 -18.91 31.19 -17.48
CA ARG A 299 -20.00 31.33 -18.47
C ARG A 299 -19.99 30.13 -19.43
N GLY A 300 -18.82 29.70 -19.88
CA GLY A 300 -18.69 28.56 -20.79
C GLY A 300 -19.24 27.27 -20.19
N ASP A 301 -18.94 26.97 -18.92
CA ASP A 301 -19.50 25.79 -18.25
C ASP A 301 -21.01 25.92 -18.04
N TYR A 302 -21.49 27.11 -17.70
CA TYR A 302 -22.93 27.37 -17.55
C TYR A 302 -23.69 27.21 -18.87
N ASP A 303 -23.20 27.79 -19.97
CA ASP A 303 -23.84 27.69 -21.28
C ASP A 303 -23.81 26.25 -21.81
N MET A 304 -22.77 25.48 -21.48
CA MET A 304 -22.60 24.10 -21.95
C MET A 304 -23.37 23.08 -21.10
N TYR A 305 -23.39 23.24 -19.78
CA TYR A 305 -23.89 22.22 -18.86
C TYR A 305 -25.05 22.69 -17.96
N GLY A 306 -25.29 24.00 -17.87
CA GLY A 306 -26.26 24.59 -16.95
C GLY A 306 -25.83 24.47 -15.48
N LEU A 307 -26.82 24.49 -14.59
CA LEU A 307 -26.64 24.33 -13.15
C LEU A 307 -27.10 22.97 -12.67
N GLY A 308 -26.36 22.45 -11.69
CA GLY A 308 -26.57 21.15 -11.08
C GLY A 308 -25.63 20.08 -11.63
N LYS A 309 -25.10 19.26 -10.72
CA LYS A 309 -24.26 18.11 -11.07
C LYS A 309 -25.08 16.89 -11.43
N PRO A 310 -24.55 15.95 -12.23
CA PRO A 310 -25.27 14.74 -12.64
C PRO A 310 -25.40 13.72 -11.50
N ASP A 311 -26.08 14.10 -10.42
CA ASP A 311 -26.55 13.25 -9.33
C ASP A 311 -28.06 13.39 -9.11
N ASP A 312 -28.62 12.53 -8.27
CA ASP A 312 -30.07 12.45 -8.01
C ASP A 312 -30.66 13.76 -7.45
N LEU A 313 -29.82 14.58 -6.84
CA LEU A 313 -30.17 15.86 -6.21
C LEU A 313 -29.96 17.07 -7.13
N ASN A 314 -29.30 16.88 -8.27
CA ASN A 314 -28.79 17.95 -9.11
C ASN A 314 -28.00 18.97 -8.27
N SER A 315 -27.04 18.48 -7.48
CA SER A 315 -26.43 19.23 -6.38
C SER A 315 -25.50 20.36 -6.84
N GLU A 316 -25.42 21.45 -6.09
CA GLU A 316 -24.46 22.55 -6.30
C GLU A 316 -23.84 23.00 -4.98
N PHE A 317 -22.52 23.15 -4.97
CA PHE A 317 -21.78 23.70 -3.83
C PHE A 317 -21.85 25.23 -3.84
N VAL A 318 -22.17 25.84 -2.71
CA VAL A 318 -22.45 27.28 -2.62
C VAL A 318 -21.78 27.90 -1.39
N SER A 319 -21.45 29.18 -1.48
CA SER A 319 -21.05 29.99 -0.33
C SER A 319 -22.23 30.83 0.16
N SER A 320 -22.17 31.36 1.38
CA SER A 320 -23.23 32.25 1.86
C SER A 320 -23.21 33.55 1.06
N LYS A 321 -24.38 34.16 0.88
CA LYS A 321 -24.49 35.46 0.21
C LYS A 321 -23.63 36.51 0.92
N ARG A 322 -23.67 36.53 2.26
CA ARG A 322 -22.88 37.42 3.11
C ARG A 322 -21.38 37.24 2.88
N ASN A 323 -20.89 36.00 2.83
CA ASN A 323 -19.48 35.73 2.57
C ASN A 323 -19.07 36.17 1.16
N MET A 324 -19.92 35.92 0.16
CA MET A 324 -19.65 36.35 -1.21
C MET A 324 -19.58 37.88 -1.34
N GLU A 325 -20.49 38.60 -0.69
CA GLU A 325 -20.46 40.06 -0.64
C GLU A 325 -19.19 40.57 0.05
N SER A 326 -18.76 39.92 1.15
CA SER A 326 -17.48 40.22 1.81
C SER A 326 -16.31 40.04 0.86
N ILE A 327 -16.24 38.91 0.15
CA ILE A 327 -15.16 38.60 -0.81
C ILE A 327 -15.11 39.63 -1.94
N VAL A 328 -16.27 39.97 -2.52
CA VAL A 328 -16.35 40.98 -3.60
C VAL A 328 -15.93 42.36 -3.09
N ASN A 329 -16.33 42.75 -1.88
CA ASN A 329 -15.96 44.04 -1.30
C ASN A 329 -14.46 44.10 -0.90
N GLU A 330 -13.93 43.04 -0.28
CA GLU A 330 -12.54 42.93 0.16
C GLU A 330 -11.56 42.84 -1.02
N SER A 331 -11.94 42.12 -2.07
CA SER A 331 -11.11 41.97 -3.27
C SER A 331 -10.98 43.28 -4.04
N ASN A 332 -11.96 44.20 -3.98
CA ASN A 332 -11.99 45.44 -4.76
C ASN A 332 -11.68 45.20 -6.26
N GLY A 333 -12.08 44.04 -6.79
CA GLY A 333 -11.79 43.61 -8.16
C GLY A 333 -10.48 42.84 -8.37
N ASP A 334 -9.70 42.54 -7.32
CA ASP A 334 -8.52 41.67 -7.40
C ASP A 334 -8.92 40.19 -7.46
N THR A 335 -8.72 39.60 -8.64
CA THR A 335 -9.02 38.21 -8.94
C THR A 335 -8.16 37.21 -8.15
N THR A 336 -7.01 37.64 -7.61
CA THR A 336 -6.13 36.82 -6.78
C THR A 336 -6.77 36.55 -5.42
N VAL A 337 -7.34 37.59 -4.79
CA VAL A 337 -8.03 37.47 -3.49
C VAL A 337 -9.30 36.63 -3.64
N MET A 338 -10.04 36.81 -4.73
CA MET A 338 -11.22 35.98 -5.02
C MET A 338 -10.86 34.51 -5.26
N SER A 339 -9.75 34.25 -5.97
CA SER A 339 -9.23 32.90 -6.21
C SER A 339 -8.90 32.18 -4.90
N GLU A 340 -8.18 32.86 -3.99
CA GLU A 340 -7.79 32.31 -2.69
C GLU A 340 -8.98 32.06 -1.77
N ARG A 341 -9.97 32.97 -1.75
CA ARG A 341 -11.16 32.83 -0.88
C ARG A 341 -12.18 31.83 -1.39
N LEU A 342 -12.30 31.66 -2.70
CA LEU A 342 -13.31 30.79 -3.32
C LEU A 342 -12.75 29.42 -3.73
N GLY A 343 -11.44 29.20 -3.64
CA GLY A 343 -10.81 27.94 -4.05
C GLY A 343 -10.89 27.69 -5.56
N ILE A 344 -11.04 28.74 -6.36
CA ILE A 344 -11.17 28.69 -7.82
C ILE A 344 -9.80 29.08 -8.43
N PRO A 345 -9.26 28.36 -9.43
CA PRO A 345 -7.98 28.70 -10.07
C PRO A 345 -7.99 30.09 -10.70
N LYS A 346 -6.88 30.83 -10.57
CA LYS A 346 -6.75 32.21 -11.05
C LYS A 346 -7.02 32.35 -12.56
N GLU A 347 -6.64 31.34 -13.33
CA GLU A 347 -6.82 31.30 -14.78
C GLU A 347 -8.30 31.38 -15.19
N GLN A 348 -9.22 30.89 -14.35
CA GLN A 348 -10.66 31.00 -14.59
C GLN A 348 -11.19 32.43 -14.37
N PHE A 349 -10.53 33.23 -13.53
CA PHE A 349 -10.87 34.65 -13.35
C PHE A 349 -10.27 35.54 -14.44
N GLU A 350 -9.08 35.20 -14.95
CA GLU A 350 -8.38 35.99 -15.98
C GLU A 350 -9.03 35.90 -17.37
N GLN A 351 -9.80 34.85 -17.64
CA GLN A 351 -10.56 34.70 -18.90
C GLN A 351 -11.84 35.55 -18.97
N GLY A 352 -12.21 36.24 -17.89
CA GLY A 352 -13.17 37.36 -17.91
C GLY A 352 -14.66 37.02 -18.03
N ASP A 353 -15.03 35.76 -18.25
CA ASP A 353 -16.42 35.33 -18.43
C ASP A 353 -16.92 34.53 -17.21
N LEU A 354 -17.19 35.22 -16.11
CA LEU A 354 -17.74 34.63 -14.88
C LEU A 354 -19.18 35.07 -14.66
N LEU A 355 -20.00 34.13 -14.19
CA LEU A 355 -21.37 34.34 -13.78
C LEU A 355 -21.50 34.14 -12.27
N ARG A 356 -22.31 34.99 -11.65
CA ARG A 356 -22.75 34.86 -10.27
C ARG A 356 -24.15 34.29 -10.25
N VAL A 357 -24.36 33.22 -9.51
CA VAL A 357 -25.68 32.61 -9.31
C VAL A 357 -26.08 32.86 -7.86
N ASP A 358 -27.16 33.62 -7.67
CA ASP A 358 -27.74 33.86 -6.35
C ASP A 358 -28.96 32.98 -6.16
N TYR A 359 -29.03 32.32 -5.01
CA TYR A 359 -30.11 31.45 -4.58
C TYR A 359 -30.90 32.15 -3.47
N PHE A 360 -32.20 32.32 -3.68
CA PHE A 360 -33.07 33.07 -2.78
C PHE A 360 -33.72 32.15 -1.74
N PRO A 361 -33.95 32.63 -0.51
CA PRO A 361 -34.56 31.85 0.57
C PRO A 361 -36.08 31.71 0.38
N THR A 362 -36.50 30.98 -0.65
CA THR A 362 -37.90 30.62 -0.92
C THR A 362 -38.30 29.36 -0.14
N GLU A 363 -39.57 28.93 -0.26
CA GLU A 363 -40.03 27.67 0.37
C GLU A 363 -39.29 26.42 -0.13
N LYS A 364 -38.67 26.48 -1.32
CA LYS A 364 -37.90 25.38 -1.91
C LYS A 364 -36.41 25.44 -1.58
N TYR A 365 -35.95 26.52 -0.94
CA TYR A 365 -34.55 26.72 -0.60
C TYR A 365 -34.09 25.69 0.44
N ASN A 366 -32.99 25.01 0.16
CA ASN A 366 -32.58 23.80 0.90
C ASN A 366 -31.06 23.70 1.13
N ALA A 367 -30.40 24.83 1.36
CA ALA A 367 -28.98 24.84 1.70
C ALA A 367 -28.72 23.99 2.95
N LYS A 368 -27.80 23.03 2.83
CA LYS A 368 -27.43 22.11 3.91
C LYS A 368 -25.92 21.89 3.97
N ILE A 369 -25.43 21.44 5.11
CA ILE A 369 -24.03 21.02 5.25
C ILE A 369 -23.78 19.84 4.30
N PRO A 370 -22.75 19.88 3.44
CA PRO A 370 -22.43 18.78 2.55
C PRO A 370 -22.00 17.55 3.35
N THR A 371 -22.39 16.37 2.89
CA THR A 371 -22.05 15.07 3.49
C THR A 371 -20.70 14.55 3.00
N GLY A 372 -20.24 15.04 1.85
CA GLY A 372 -19.09 14.53 1.12
C GLY A 372 -19.44 13.36 0.20
N ASN A 373 -20.71 12.95 0.14
CA ASN A 373 -21.21 11.93 -0.79
C ASN A 373 -21.73 12.54 -2.10
N GLU A 374 -21.86 13.86 -2.20
CA GLU A 374 -22.36 14.57 -3.37
C GLU A 374 -21.41 14.42 -4.56
N TRP A 375 -21.91 14.47 -5.80
CA TRP A 375 -21.07 14.23 -6.98
C TRP A 375 -19.89 15.19 -7.06
N GLY A 376 -20.11 16.47 -6.70
CA GLY A 376 -19.08 17.51 -6.67
C GLY A 376 -18.03 17.37 -5.55
N ALA A 377 -18.25 16.54 -4.52
CA ALA A 377 -17.28 16.31 -3.46
C ALA A 377 -16.08 15.53 -4.02
N ARG A 378 -14.89 16.12 -3.98
CA ARG A 378 -13.65 15.49 -4.50
C ARG A 378 -12.94 14.71 -3.41
N ASP A 379 -12.52 13.48 -3.72
CA ASP A 379 -11.68 12.64 -2.86
C ASP A 379 -10.17 12.83 -3.12
N THR A 380 -9.83 13.77 -4.01
CA THR A 380 -8.46 14.13 -4.43
C THR A 380 -8.34 15.64 -4.50
N GLU A 381 -7.11 16.17 -4.40
CA GLU A 381 -6.82 17.61 -4.28
C GLU A 381 -7.51 18.48 -5.36
N PRO A 382 -8.22 19.57 -4.98
CA PRO A 382 -8.57 19.96 -3.61
C PRO A 382 -9.63 19.04 -3.00
N LEU A 383 -9.31 18.50 -1.81
CA LEU A 383 -10.12 17.50 -1.09
C LEU A 383 -11.33 18.15 -0.43
N TRP A 384 -12.50 17.48 -0.49
CA TRP A 384 -13.68 17.85 0.31
C TRP A 384 -13.39 17.77 1.81
N LEU A 385 -13.95 18.69 2.59
CA LEU A 385 -13.72 18.82 4.03
C LEU A 385 -15.01 18.62 4.85
N PRO A 386 -14.97 17.85 5.96
CA PRO A 386 -16.09 17.69 6.88
C PRO A 386 -16.59 19.01 7.49
N GLY A 387 -17.88 19.08 7.77
CA GLY A 387 -18.46 20.18 8.56
C GLY A 387 -18.82 21.46 7.78
N GLY A 388 -18.80 21.42 6.44
CA GLY A 388 -19.24 22.54 5.60
C GLY A 388 -18.32 23.76 5.70
N LYS A 389 -17.01 23.51 5.63
CA LYS A 389 -15.96 24.53 5.71
C LYS A 389 -14.97 24.39 4.57
N LEU A 390 -14.57 25.52 4.00
CA LEU A 390 -13.45 25.59 3.06
C LEU A 390 -12.10 25.58 3.81
N PRO A 391 -10.97 25.31 3.12
CA PRO A 391 -9.64 25.29 3.75
C PRO A 391 -9.25 26.60 4.45
N ASN A 392 -9.85 27.73 4.05
CA ASN A 392 -9.63 29.04 4.65
C ASN A 392 -10.53 29.31 5.87
N GLY A 393 -11.45 28.39 6.22
CA GLY A 393 -12.41 28.54 7.31
C GLY A 393 -13.75 29.18 6.93
N ASP A 394 -13.97 29.53 5.66
CA ASP A 394 -15.27 30.03 5.19
C ASP A 394 -16.32 28.92 5.17
N TYR A 395 -17.60 29.28 5.33
CA TYR A 395 -18.70 28.32 5.29
C TYR A 395 -19.05 27.92 3.86
N GLU A 396 -19.33 26.63 3.67
CA GLU A 396 -19.80 26.02 2.43
C GLU A 396 -21.05 25.18 2.69
N ALA A 397 -22.00 25.23 1.75
CA ALA A 397 -23.21 24.42 1.76
C ALA A 397 -23.39 23.72 0.41
N VAL A 398 -24.33 22.78 0.37
CA VAL A 398 -24.87 22.23 -0.87
C VAL A 398 -26.36 22.55 -1.00
N ILE A 399 -26.78 22.91 -2.21
CA ILE A 399 -28.17 23.12 -2.61
C ILE A 399 -28.57 22.05 -3.63
N SER A 400 -29.81 21.58 -3.57
CA SER A 400 -30.38 20.70 -4.60
C SER A 400 -31.15 21.54 -5.61
N MET A 401 -30.70 21.54 -6.87
CA MET A 401 -31.35 22.30 -7.96
C MET A 401 -32.70 21.71 -8.38
N LYS A 402 -33.05 20.52 -7.90
CA LYS A 402 -34.28 19.82 -8.28
C LYS A 402 -35.52 20.63 -7.89
N GLY A 403 -36.28 21.08 -8.89
CA GLY A 403 -37.54 21.82 -8.71
C GLY A 403 -37.38 23.32 -8.46
N LEU A 404 -36.14 23.85 -8.48
CA LEU A 404 -35.90 25.29 -8.39
C LEU A 404 -36.22 25.96 -9.74
N GLU A 405 -36.94 27.07 -9.66
CA GLU A 405 -37.36 27.87 -10.81
C GLU A 405 -36.51 29.14 -10.91
N LYS A 406 -36.00 29.37 -12.11
CA LYS A 406 -35.22 30.55 -12.41
C LYS A 406 -36.08 31.82 -12.34
N GLY A 407 -35.51 32.90 -11.81
CA GLY A 407 -36.20 34.18 -11.59
C GLY A 407 -37.12 34.18 -10.36
N VAL A 408 -37.29 33.02 -9.71
CA VAL A 408 -38.08 32.86 -8.47
C VAL A 408 -37.17 32.38 -7.35
N ASP A 409 -36.56 31.22 -7.52
CA ASP A 409 -35.73 30.55 -6.52
C ASP A 409 -34.23 30.86 -6.70
N TYR A 410 -33.80 31.18 -7.93
CA TYR A 410 -32.43 31.61 -8.21
C TYR A 410 -32.35 32.57 -9.40
N GLN A 411 -31.30 33.38 -9.47
CA GLN A 411 -31.04 34.27 -10.60
C GLN A 411 -29.55 34.25 -10.97
N VAL A 412 -29.28 34.34 -12.27
CA VAL A 412 -27.94 34.37 -12.83
C VAL A 412 -27.61 35.80 -13.28
N TYR A 413 -26.44 36.27 -12.86
CA TYR A 413 -25.92 37.59 -13.15
C TYR A 413 -24.57 37.49 -13.80
N ASP A 414 -24.28 38.40 -14.71
CA ASP A 414 -22.93 38.66 -15.15
C ASP A 414 -22.13 39.28 -13.99
N LEU A 415 -21.05 38.63 -13.55
CA LEU A 415 -20.34 39.03 -12.34
C LEU A 415 -19.72 40.44 -12.47
N LYS A 416 -19.34 40.85 -13.68
CA LYS A 416 -18.65 42.12 -13.93
C LYS A 416 -19.60 43.29 -14.05
N THR A 417 -20.71 43.11 -14.74
CA THR A 417 -21.70 44.18 -15.02
C THR A 417 -22.83 44.21 -13.99
N GLY A 418 -23.07 43.11 -13.28
CA GLY A 418 -24.20 42.94 -12.39
C GLY A 418 -25.55 42.82 -13.12
N ALA A 419 -25.54 42.79 -14.45
CA ALA A 419 -26.75 42.61 -15.25
C ALA A 419 -27.24 41.16 -15.15
N ILE A 420 -28.56 40.98 -15.26
CA ILE A 420 -29.15 39.65 -15.44
C ILE A 420 -28.61 39.08 -16.75
N TYR A 421 -28.01 37.89 -16.68
CA TYR A 421 -27.38 37.24 -17.83
C TYR A 421 -28.42 36.58 -18.74
N ASP A 422 -29.31 35.78 -18.16
CA ASP A 422 -30.47 35.16 -18.81
C ASP A 422 -31.62 34.92 -17.82
#